data_AF-A0A6C0BQR7-F1
#
_entry.id   AF-A0A6C0BQR7-F1
#
_cell.length_a   1.000
_cell.length_b   1.000
_cell.length_c   1.000
_cell.angle_alpha   90.00
_cell.angle_beta   90.00
_cell.angle_gamma   90.00
#
_symmetry.space_group_name_H-M   'P 1'
#
loop_
_entity.id
_entity.type
_entity.pdbx_description
1 polymer ?
#
loop_
_entity_poly.entity_id
_entity_poly.type
_entity_poly.pdbx_seq_one_letter_code
_entity_poly.pdbx_strand_id
1 'polypeptide(L)'
;MTLQDIWVDLKVISMLEPSRKLFFCDDGLALEPISYFSTIKRWLNNSNRRNVINRIKQRVEELERHFRSDEFTDNNWIKNEIIDILDKVKQGLLNLQETYTGDSQVKANIDLLIARLEYIRYISNSKDLQN
;
A
#
# COMPACT_ATOMS: atom_id res chain seq x y z
N MET A 1 13.12 -9.95 -0.39
CA MET A 1 11.84 -9.62 -1.04
C MET A 1 12.16 -8.65 -2.17
N THR A 2 11.56 -8.82 -3.34
CA THR A 2 11.96 -8.11 -4.57
C THR A 2 11.16 -6.82 -4.77
N LEU A 3 11.68 -5.90 -5.58
CA LEU A 3 10.94 -4.70 -5.99
C LEU A 3 9.64 -5.05 -6.74
N GLN A 4 9.62 -6.19 -7.43
CA GLN A 4 8.42 -6.74 -8.07
C GLN A 4 7.32 -7.06 -7.03
N ASP A 5 7.68 -7.68 -5.90
CA ASP A 5 6.70 -7.99 -4.84
C ASP A 5 6.10 -6.71 -4.24
N ILE A 6 6.92 -5.65 -4.11
CA ILE A 6 6.46 -4.33 -3.67
C ILE A 6 5.48 -3.76 -4.70
N TRP A 7 5.84 -3.77 -5.99
CA TRP A 7 4.99 -3.27 -7.06
C TRP A 7 3.63 -3.99 -7.12
N VAL A 8 3.60 -5.32 -6.99
CA VAL A 8 2.35 -6.10 -6.99
C VAL A 8 1.44 -5.68 -5.83
N ASP A 9 1.97 -5.60 -4.61
CA ASP A 9 1.18 -5.19 -3.43
C ASP A 9 0.66 -3.75 -3.58
N LEU A 10 1.48 -2.82 -4.09
CA LEU A 10 1.05 -1.45 -4.40
C LEU A 10 -0.03 -1.42 -5.48
N LYS A 11 0.10 -2.26 -6.52
CA LYS A 11 -0.89 -2.36 -7.58
C LYS A 11 -2.24 -2.82 -7.03
N VAL A 12 -2.26 -3.80 -6.12
CA VAL A 12 -3.49 -4.23 -5.44
C VAL A 12 -4.11 -3.10 -4.63
N ILE A 13 -3.32 -2.34 -3.88
CA ILE A 13 -3.82 -1.18 -3.13
C ILE A 13 -4.42 -0.13 -4.09
N SER A 14 -3.78 0.10 -5.23
CA SER A 14 -4.26 1.06 -6.24
C SER A 14 -5.61 0.70 -6.88
N MET A 15 -6.02 -0.57 -6.76
CA MET A 15 -7.30 -1.09 -7.26
C MET A 15 -8.41 -1.01 -6.20
N LEU A 16 -8.12 -0.53 -4.99
CA LEU A 16 -9.07 -0.53 -3.89
C LEU A 16 -10.17 0.52 -4.10
N GLU A 17 -11.40 0.05 -4.30
CA GLU A 17 -12.60 0.88 -4.42
C GLU A 17 -13.16 1.28 -3.05
N PRO A 18 -13.98 2.35 -2.96
CA PRO A 18 -14.65 2.73 -1.71
C PRO A 18 -15.44 1.58 -1.09
N SER A 19 -15.45 1.50 0.24
CA SER A 19 -16.14 0.46 1.03
C SER A 19 -15.67 -0.99 0.81
N ARG A 20 -14.62 -1.22 0.01
CA ARG A 20 -14.00 -2.54 -0.13
C ARG A 20 -12.87 -2.74 0.88
N LYS A 21 -12.61 -4.00 1.22
CA LYS A 21 -11.55 -4.40 2.15
C LYS A 21 -10.44 -5.13 1.41
N LEU A 22 -9.24 -4.96 1.90
CA LEU A 22 -8.12 -5.83 1.59
C LEU A 22 -8.09 -6.98 2.57
N PHE A 23 -7.55 -8.11 2.13
CA PHE A 23 -7.18 -9.22 3.00
C PHE A 23 -5.78 -9.70 2.66
N PHE A 24 -5.11 -10.26 3.67
CA PHE A 24 -3.82 -10.91 3.51
C PHE A 24 -4.01 -12.39 3.14
N CYS A 25 -3.39 -12.83 2.04
CA CYS A 25 -3.48 -14.19 1.49
C CYS A 25 -2.13 -14.62 0.92
N ASP A 26 -1.66 -15.83 1.26
CA ASP A 26 -0.45 -16.44 0.68
C ASP A 26 0.72 -15.46 0.50
N ASP A 27 1.08 -14.79 1.60
CA ASP A 27 2.16 -13.79 1.68
C ASP A 27 1.97 -12.49 0.87
N GLY A 28 0.78 -12.22 0.32
CA GLY A 28 0.47 -11.01 -0.46
C GLY A 28 -0.84 -10.32 -0.05
N LEU A 29 -1.09 -9.14 -0.63
CA LEU A 29 -2.37 -8.43 -0.53
C LEU A 29 -3.35 -8.86 -1.63
N ALA A 30 -4.63 -8.98 -1.28
CA ALA A 30 -5.72 -9.23 -2.22
C ALA A 30 -6.99 -8.46 -1.84
N LEU A 31 -7.90 -8.27 -2.81
CA LEU A 31 -9.20 -7.62 -2.61
C LEU A 31 -10.23 -8.62 -2.09
N GLU A 32 -10.89 -8.31 -0.96
CA GLU A 32 -11.89 -9.21 -0.37
C GLU A 32 -13.02 -9.48 -1.38
N PRO A 33 -13.33 -10.76 -1.68
CA PRO A 33 -14.45 -11.10 -2.57
C PRO A 33 -15.78 -10.70 -1.91
N ILE A 34 -16.69 -10.16 -2.70
CA ILE A 34 -18.03 -9.78 -2.26
C ILE A 34 -18.79 -11.07 -1.90
N SER A 35 -18.92 -11.38 -0.61
CA SER A 35 -19.66 -12.56 -0.13
C SER A 35 -20.49 -12.21 1.09
N TYR A 36 -21.78 -12.58 1.05
CA TYR A 36 -22.83 -12.19 1.98
C TYR A 36 -22.83 -12.93 3.34
N PHE A 37 -21.93 -13.89 3.58
CA PHE A 37 -21.88 -14.67 4.83
C PHE A 37 -20.91 -14.05 5.86
N SER A 38 -21.43 -13.41 6.93
CA SER A 38 -20.69 -12.35 7.66
C SER A 38 -20.50 -12.49 9.18
N THR A 39 -20.76 -13.63 9.83
CA THR A 39 -20.58 -13.72 11.31
C THR A 39 -19.24 -14.34 11.73
N ILE A 40 -18.82 -15.45 11.13
CA ILE A 40 -17.52 -16.11 11.42
C ILE A 40 -16.34 -15.32 10.84
N LYS A 41 -16.58 -14.55 9.76
CA LYS A 41 -15.63 -13.59 9.19
C LYS A 41 -15.16 -12.51 10.17
N ARG A 42 -15.94 -12.17 11.20
CA ARG A 42 -15.71 -10.97 12.02
C ARG A 42 -14.50 -11.08 12.95
N TRP A 43 -14.23 -12.28 13.48
CA TRP A 43 -13.05 -12.54 14.32
C TRP A 43 -11.79 -12.78 13.48
N LEU A 44 -11.91 -13.53 12.38
CA LEU A 44 -10.86 -13.67 11.35
C LEU A 44 -10.46 -12.31 10.75
N ASN A 45 -11.41 -11.39 10.53
CA ASN A 45 -11.18 -10.06 9.98
C ASN A 45 -10.36 -9.15 10.90
N ASN A 46 -10.39 -9.33 12.24
CA ASN A 46 -9.65 -8.44 13.12
C ASN A 46 -8.14 -8.74 13.09
N SER A 47 -7.80 -10.04 13.04
CA SER A 47 -6.44 -10.52 12.80
C SER A 47 -5.97 -10.18 11.38
N ASN A 48 -6.85 -10.36 10.39
CA ASN A 48 -6.54 -10.06 8.99
C ASN A 48 -6.30 -8.55 8.79
N ARG A 49 -7.10 -7.68 9.39
CA ARG A 49 -6.93 -6.22 9.34
C ARG A 49 -5.56 -5.77 9.84
N ARG A 50 -5.11 -6.28 11.00
CA ARG A 50 -3.79 -5.93 11.54
C ARG A 50 -2.68 -6.40 10.60
N ASN A 51 -2.81 -7.60 10.04
CA ASN A 51 -1.84 -8.13 9.08
C ASN A 51 -1.81 -7.31 7.79
N VAL A 52 -2.96 -6.88 7.27
CA VAL A 52 -3.06 -5.98 6.11
C VAL A 52 -2.35 -4.66 6.38
N ILE A 53 -2.65 -3.97 7.48
CA ILE A 53 -2.01 -2.68 7.79
C ILE A 53 -0.51 -2.85 8.00
N ASN A 54 -0.08 -3.89 8.71
CA ASN A 54 1.34 -4.19 8.90
C ASN A 54 2.05 -4.48 7.57
N ARG A 55 1.39 -5.21 6.67
CA ARG A 55 1.93 -5.50 5.34
C ARG A 55 2.08 -4.23 4.51
N ILE A 56 1.04 -3.40 4.45
CA ILE A 56 1.10 -2.11 3.74
C ILE A 56 2.25 -1.26 4.31
N LYS A 57 2.37 -1.20 5.64
CA LYS A 57 3.45 -0.47 6.30
C LYS A 57 4.82 -0.98 5.89
N GLN A 58 5.02 -2.29 5.93
CA GLN A 58 6.25 -2.92 5.48
C GLN A 58 6.57 -2.54 4.03
N ARG A 59 5.58 -2.58 3.12
CA ARG A 59 5.79 -2.23 1.71
C ARG A 59 6.18 -0.79 1.48
N VAL A 60 5.55 0.14 2.18
CA VAL A 60 5.90 1.56 2.08
C VAL A 60 7.30 1.82 2.65
N GLU A 61 7.68 1.16 3.74
CA GLU A 61 9.02 1.29 4.33
C GLU A 61 10.13 0.70 3.46
N GLU A 62 9.88 -0.45 2.84
CA GLU A 62 10.79 -1.07 1.88
C GLU A 62 10.94 -0.20 0.63
N LEU A 63 9.82 0.32 0.10
CA LEU A 63 9.83 1.23 -1.03
C LEU A 63 10.66 2.48 -0.72
N GLU A 64 10.42 3.11 0.43
CA GLU A 64 11.16 4.29 0.86
C GLU A 64 12.68 4.02 0.93
N ARG A 65 13.06 2.85 1.43
CA ARG A 65 14.47 2.43 1.50
C ARG A 65 15.09 2.37 0.11
N HIS A 66 14.43 1.71 -0.84
CA HIS A 66 14.92 1.64 -2.23
C HIS A 66 15.06 3.04 -2.86
N PHE A 67 14.09 3.93 -2.65
CA PHE A 67 14.15 5.32 -3.13
C PHE A 67 15.29 6.13 -2.53
N ARG A 68 15.62 5.90 -1.25
CA ARG A 68 16.76 6.55 -0.58
C ARG A 68 18.11 5.97 -1.02
N SER A 69 18.24 4.65 -1.12
CA SER A 69 19.50 3.97 -1.47
C SER A 69 19.86 4.04 -2.95
N ASP A 70 18.91 4.43 -3.80
CA ASP A 70 19.04 4.40 -5.26
C ASP A 70 19.26 2.99 -5.85
N GLU A 71 18.84 1.96 -5.09
CA GLU A 71 18.93 0.55 -5.47
C GLU A 71 17.85 0.16 -6.50
N PHE A 72 17.88 0.80 -7.67
CA PHE A 72 17.02 0.48 -8.83
C PHE A 72 17.79 0.07 -10.08
N THR A 73 19.11 -0.11 -9.96
CA THR A 73 20.06 -0.17 -11.09
C THR A 73 19.66 -1.17 -12.18
N ASP A 74 18.96 -2.26 -11.81
CA ASP A 74 18.48 -3.29 -12.75
C ASP A 74 16.95 -3.28 -13.00
N ASN A 75 16.17 -2.41 -12.32
CA ASN A 75 14.70 -2.41 -12.33
C ASN A 75 14.08 -1.01 -12.52
N ASN A 76 14.72 -0.16 -13.33
CA ASN A 76 14.21 1.19 -13.61
C ASN A 76 12.79 1.21 -14.18
N TRP A 77 12.39 0.20 -14.95
CA TRP A 77 11.01 0.13 -15.46
C TRP A 77 9.98 -0.07 -14.32
N ILE A 78 10.29 -0.93 -13.34
CA ILE A 78 9.42 -1.14 -12.17
C ILE A 78 9.36 0.14 -11.33
N LYS A 79 10.49 0.82 -11.16
CA LYS A 79 10.54 2.11 -10.48
C LYS A 79 9.56 3.11 -11.10
N ASN A 80 9.58 3.25 -12.43
CA ASN A 80 8.69 4.15 -13.16
C ASN A 80 7.22 3.74 -13.00
N GLU A 81 6.91 2.46 -13.16
CA GLU A 81 5.56 1.95 -12.93
C GLU A 81 5.06 2.21 -11.51
N ILE A 82 5.94 2.12 -10.49
CA ILE A 82 5.58 2.46 -9.11
C ILE A 82 5.25 3.95 -9.00
N ILE A 83 6.10 4.83 -9.55
CA ILE A 83 5.90 6.28 -9.51
C ILE A 83 4.55 6.65 -10.13
N ASP A 84 4.22 6.06 -11.29
CA ASP A 84 2.99 6.32 -12.03
C ASP A 84 1.72 5.90 -11.28
N ILE A 85 1.82 4.91 -10.38
CA ILE A 85 0.66 4.46 -9.58
C ILE A 85 0.57 5.12 -8.21
N LEU A 86 1.54 5.91 -7.75
CA LEU A 86 1.56 6.46 -6.38
C LEU A 86 0.29 7.23 -6.00
N ASP A 87 -0.26 8.02 -6.93
CA ASP A 87 -1.52 8.74 -6.70
C ASP A 87 -2.71 7.80 -6.53
N LYS A 88 -2.75 6.72 -7.31
CA LYS A 88 -3.80 5.69 -7.20
C LYS A 88 -3.65 4.88 -5.92
N VAL A 89 -2.41 4.60 -5.49
CA VAL A 89 -2.13 3.98 -4.19
C VAL A 89 -2.62 4.86 -3.06
N LYS A 90 -2.31 6.17 -3.10
CA LYS A 90 -2.83 7.15 -2.13
C LYS A 90 -4.36 7.13 -2.08
N GLN A 91 -5.02 7.12 -3.24
CA GLN A 91 -6.49 7.04 -3.29
C GLN A 91 -7.01 5.72 -2.70
N GLY A 92 -6.37 4.59 -3.00
CA GLY A 92 -6.70 3.31 -2.38
C GLY A 92 -6.56 3.34 -0.86
N LEU A 93 -5.50 3.95 -0.33
CA LEU A 93 -5.32 4.13 1.11
C LEU A 93 -6.41 5.02 1.74
N LEU A 94 -6.83 6.08 1.07
CA LEU A 94 -7.97 6.90 1.52
C LEU A 94 -9.27 6.09 1.56
N ASN A 95 -9.54 5.29 0.53
CA ASN A 95 -10.70 4.38 0.49
C ASN A 95 -10.64 3.33 1.63
N LEU A 96 -9.44 2.83 1.94
CA LEU A 96 -9.23 1.95 3.09
C LEU A 96 -9.48 2.67 4.41
N GLN A 97 -9.07 3.93 4.53
CA GLN A 97 -9.27 4.76 5.70
C GLN A 97 -10.76 4.97 5.99
N GLU A 98 -11.56 5.27 4.96
CA GLU A 98 -13.01 5.39 5.07
C GLU A 98 -13.66 4.10 5.57
N THR A 99 -13.19 2.95 5.07
CA THR A 99 -13.65 1.61 5.48
C THR A 99 -13.39 1.34 6.97
N TYR A 100 -12.40 2.02 7.57
CA TYR A 100 -12.05 1.93 9.00
C TYR A 100 -12.35 3.21 9.77
N THR A 101 -13.38 3.98 9.38
CA THR A 101 -13.71 5.29 10.00
C THR A 101 -13.81 5.28 11.53
N GLY A 102 -14.24 4.15 12.13
CA GLY A 102 -14.35 3.98 13.59
C GLY A 102 -13.06 3.56 14.31
N ASP A 103 -11.94 3.38 13.62
CA ASP A 103 -10.65 2.98 14.20
C ASP A 103 -9.60 4.09 14.02
N SER A 104 -9.45 4.94 15.03
CA SER A 104 -8.54 6.08 15.00
C SER A 104 -7.07 5.69 14.83
N GLN A 105 -6.66 4.54 15.37
CA GLN A 105 -5.29 4.05 15.24
C GLN A 105 -4.99 3.62 13.80
N VAL A 106 -5.92 2.94 13.14
CA VAL A 106 -5.77 2.58 11.72
C VAL A 106 -5.72 3.84 10.85
N LYS A 107 -6.58 4.83 11.13
CA LYS A 107 -6.56 6.11 10.39
C LYS A 107 -5.22 6.82 10.47
N ALA A 108 -4.69 6.99 11.68
CA ALA A 108 -3.40 7.64 11.89
C ALA A 108 -2.23 6.89 11.22
N ASN A 109 -2.26 5.55 11.22
CA ASN A 109 -1.28 4.77 10.46
C ASN A 109 -1.40 5.02 8.96
N ILE A 110 -2.62 5.07 8.41
CA ILE A 110 -2.83 5.37 6.99
C ILE A 110 -2.35 6.79 6.65
N ASP A 111 -2.62 7.78 7.49
CA ASP A 111 -2.14 9.16 7.29
C ASP A 111 -0.61 9.21 7.21
N LEU A 112 0.08 8.49 8.11
CA LEU A 112 1.54 8.37 8.08
C LEU A 112 2.04 7.70 6.79
N LEU A 113 1.34 6.66 6.30
CA LEU A 113 1.70 5.98 5.07
C LEU A 113 1.52 6.88 3.85
N ILE A 114 0.44 7.67 3.80
CA ILE A 114 0.22 8.67 2.75
C ILE A 114 1.35 9.71 2.75
N ALA A 115 1.70 10.25 3.91
CA ALA A 115 2.79 11.21 4.03
C ALA A 115 4.13 10.64 3.53
N ARG A 116 4.39 9.35 3.79
CA ARG A 116 5.58 8.67 3.25
C ARG A 116 5.54 8.52 1.74
N LEU A 117 4.40 8.17 1.14
CA LEU A 117 4.27 8.10 -0.32
C LEU A 117 4.53 9.47 -0.98
N GLU A 118 4.06 10.54 -0.36
CA GLU A 118 4.34 11.91 -0.83
C GLU A 118 5.82 12.26 -0.75
N TYR A 119 6.48 11.86 0.34
CA TYR A 119 7.93 12.02 0.48
C TYR A 119 8.72 11.22 -0.57
N ILE A 120 8.31 9.98 -0.86
CA ILE A 120 8.92 9.14 -1.91
C ILE A 120 8.80 9.81 -3.28
N ARG A 121 7.61 10.35 -3.60
CA ARG A 121 7.40 11.10 -4.84
C ARG A 121 8.30 12.32 -4.93
N TYR A 122 8.44 13.06 -3.83
CA TYR A 122 9.33 14.22 -3.76
C TYR A 122 10.79 13.84 -4.03
N ILE A 123 11.30 12.75 -3.42
CA ILE A 123 12.66 12.25 -3.68
C ILE A 123 12.83 11.90 -5.17
N SER A 124 11.85 11.22 -5.76
CA SER A 124 11.90 10.82 -7.17
C SER A 124 12.06 12.04 -8.08
N ASN A 125 11.18 13.01 -7.96
CA ASN A 125 11.20 14.22 -8.79
C ASN A 125 12.48 15.04 -8.57
N SER A 126 13.04 15.04 -7.36
CA SER A 126 14.27 15.79 -7.05
C SER A 126 15.51 15.18 -7.70
N LYS A 127 15.54 13.84 -7.86
CA LYS A 127 16.63 13.14 -8.54
C LYS A 127 16.58 13.31 -10.05
N ASP A 128 15.39 13.37 -10.64
CA ASP A 128 15.21 13.58 -12.07
C ASP A 128 15.64 14.99 -12.53
N LEU A 129 15.68 15.97 -11.62
CA LEU A 129 16.16 17.33 -11.89
C LEU A 129 17.69 17.47 -11.85
N GLN A 130 18.42 16.45 -11.37
CA GLN A 130 19.88 16.47 -11.24
C GLN A 130 20.61 15.68 -12.35
N ASN A 131 19.87 14.93 -13.17
CA ASN A 131 20.35 14.19 -14.34
C ASN A 131 20.01 14.92 -15.65
#